data_AF-A0A7W6F6L8-F1
#
_entry.id   AF-A0A7W6F6L8-F1
#
_cell.length_a   1.000
_cell.length_b   1.000
_cell.length_c   1.000
_cell.angle_alpha   90.00
_cell.angle_beta   90.00
_cell.angle_gamma   90.00
#
_symmetry.space_group_name_H-M   'P 1'
#
loop_
_entity.id
_entity.type
_entity.pdbx_description
1 polymer ?
#
loop_
_entity_poly.entity_id
_entity_poly.type
_entity_poly.pdbx_seq_one_letter_code
_entity_poly.pdbx_strand_id
1 'polypeptide(L)'
;MKRLLTKQGMAAVSAAVLLTVFAVLPAGAGDSAAGRKRAVACQTCHGIDGVSKMPDAPNLSGQVEGYLVKALTDFRSGARSNETMSLVAKELSDADIANLAAHYARIPVEVTPPE
;
A
#
# COMPACT_ATOMS: atom_id res chain seq x y z
N MET A 1 -63.60 -26.01 39.96
CA MET A 1 -62.27 -25.79 40.59
C MET A 1 -61.21 -25.87 39.49
N LYS A 2 -60.18 -24.98 39.53
CA LYS A 2 -59.20 -24.60 38.47
C LYS A 2 -59.77 -23.52 37.51
N ARG A 3 -59.74 -22.22 37.85
CA ARG A 3 -58.62 -21.23 37.72
C ARG A 3 -57.99 -21.26 36.32
N LEU A 4 -58.43 -20.37 35.42
CA LEU A 4 -57.89 -19.03 35.12
C LEU A 4 -56.74 -19.03 34.08
N LEU A 5 -57.06 -18.47 32.90
CA LEU A 5 -56.33 -17.43 32.16
C LEU A 5 -54.81 -17.59 31.94
N THR A 6 -54.37 -17.70 30.68
CA THR A 6 -53.37 -16.81 30.03
C THR A 6 -53.19 -17.20 28.55
N LYS A 7 -53.72 -16.41 27.61
CA LYS A 7 -53.04 -15.42 26.75
C LYS A 7 -52.44 -16.01 25.47
N GLN A 8 -53.00 -15.58 24.34
CA GLN A 8 -52.36 -15.57 23.03
C GLN A 8 -50.95 -14.96 23.11
N GLY A 9 -50.00 -15.56 22.40
CA GLY A 9 -48.66 -15.02 22.22
C GLY A 9 -48.19 -15.26 20.78
N MET A 10 -48.64 -14.40 19.86
CA MET A 10 -47.83 -14.07 18.68
C MET A 10 -46.49 -13.52 19.19
N ALA A 11 -45.39 -14.17 18.86
CA ALA A 11 -44.07 -13.54 18.90
C ALA A 11 -43.28 -14.01 17.68
N ALA A 12 -43.37 -13.19 16.63
CA ALA A 12 -42.37 -13.14 15.59
C ALA A 12 -41.03 -12.73 16.20
N VAL A 13 -39.98 -13.51 15.93
CA VAL A 13 -38.59 -13.06 16.01
C VAL A 13 -37.93 -13.59 14.74
N SER A 14 -38.06 -12.90 13.61
CA SER A 14 -37.30 -11.72 13.19
C SER A 14 -35.81 -11.99 12.96
N ALA A 15 -35.39 -11.58 11.76
CA ALA A 15 -34.03 -11.40 11.26
C ALA A 15 -33.25 -12.72 11.08
N ALA A 16 -33.17 -13.26 9.86
CA ALA A 16 -32.23 -12.72 8.87
C ALA A 16 -30.90 -12.31 9.53
N VAL A 17 -30.21 -13.28 10.15
CA VAL A 17 -28.75 -13.16 10.31
C VAL A 17 -28.18 -13.34 8.90
N LEU A 18 -28.29 -12.27 8.10
CA LEU A 18 -27.44 -12.08 6.93
C LEU A 18 -26.01 -12.22 7.46
N LEU A 19 -25.38 -13.33 7.10
CA LEU A 19 -23.97 -13.56 7.27
C LEU A 19 -23.26 -12.55 6.35
N THR A 20 -23.19 -11.27 6.74
CA THR A 20 -22.29 -10.31 6.11
C THR A 20 -20.88 -10.66 6.56
N VAL A 21 -20.35 -11.72 5.96
CA VAL A 21 -18.90 -11.89 5.86
C VAL A 21 -18.43 -10.71 5.03
N PHE A 22 -18.10 -9.61 5.70
CA PHE A 22 -17.24 -8.60 5.12
C PHE A 22 -15.94 -9.32 4.79
N ALA A 23 -15.76 -9.65 3.52
CA ALA A 23 -14.46 -10.01 3.00
C ALA A 23 -13.58 -8.80 3.26
N VAL A 24 -12.78 -8.88 4.33
CA VAL A 24 -11.64 -7.98 4.53
C VAL A 24 -10.67 -8.38 3.43
N LEU A 25 -10.88 -7.81 2.24
CA LEU A 25 -9.91 -7.88 1.16
C LEU A 25 -8.62 -7.30 1.75
N PRO A 26 -7.50 -8.05 1.74
CA PRO A 26 -6.23 -7.44 2.08
C PRO A 26 -6.08 -6.22 1.19
N ALA A 27 -5.68 -5.08 1.76
CA ALA A 27 -5.25 -3.94 0.96
C ALA A 27 -4.27 -4.48 -0.09
N GLY A 28 -4.71 -4.50 -1.34
CA GLY A 28 -4.10 -5.33 -2.38
C GLY A 28 -2.61 -5.00 -2.48
N ALA A 29 -1.77 -6.04 -2.46
CA ALA A 29 -0.34 -5.89 -2.73
C ALA A 29 -0.16 -5.11 -4.03
N GLY A 30 0.82 -4.19 -4.08
CA GLY A 30 1.01 -3.32 -5.24
C GLY A 30 1.22 -4.10 -6.55
N ASP A 31 0.66 -3.59 -7.65
CA ASP A 31 0.90 -4.12 -9.00
C ASP A 31 2.27 -3.63 -9.50
N SER A 32 3.25 -4.53 -9.44
CA SER A 32 4.61 -4.26 -9.92
C SER A 32 4.68 -3.90 -11.42
N ALA A 33 3.76 -4.40 -12.25
CA ALA A 33 3.75 -4.08 -13.68
C ALA A 33 3.23 -2.66 -13.93
N ALA A 34 2.18 -2.25 -13.21
CA ALA A 34 1.73 -0.86 -13.19
C ALA A 34 2.82 0.07 -12.61
N GLY A 35 3.49 -0.38 -11.54
CA GLY A 35 4.60 0.33 -10.90
C GLY A 35 5.75 0.58 -11.86
N ARG A 36 6.15 -0.43 -12.65
CA ARG A 36 7.18 -0.29 -13.69
C ARG A 36 6.83 0.79 -14.72
N LYS A 37 5.56 0.87 -15.15
CA LYS A 37 5.11 1.92 -16.07
C LYS A 37 5.15 3.30 -15.42
N ARG A 38 4.72 3.41 -14.15
CA ARG A 38 4.75 4.69 -13.42
C ARG A 38 6.18 5.16 -13.11
N ALA A 39 7.10 4.22 -12.90
CA ALA A 39 8.48 4.47 -12.51
C ALA A 39 9.30 5.25 -13.55
N VAL A 40 8.85 5.38 -14.80
CA VAL A 40 9.56 6.14 -15.85
C VAL A 40 9.96 7.55 -15.38
N ALA A 41 9.10 8.25 -14.65
CA ALA A 41 9.40 9.58 -14.12
C ALA A 41 10.46 9.58 -13.00
N CYS A 42 10.65 8.45 -12.32
CA CYS A 42 11.58 8.29 -11.20
C CYS A 42 13.01 7.96 -11.68
N GLN A 43 13.13 7.37 -12.88
CA GLN A 43 14.39 6.82 -13.40
C GLN A 43 15.47 7.88 -13.63
N THR A 44 15.07 9.12 -13.94
CA THR A 44 15.99 10.25 -14.11
C THR A 44 16.91 10.42 -12.90
N CYS A 45 16.37 10.19 -11.69
CA CYS A 45 17.11 10.37 -10.45
C CYS A 45 17.57 9.05 -9.85
N HIS A 46 16.70 8.02 -9.88
CA HIS A 46 16.94 6.77 -9.16
C HIS A 46 17.52 5.65 -10.04
N GLY A 47 17.73 5.90 -11.34
CA GLY A 47 18.22 4.90 -12.29
C GLY A 47 17.10 4.04 -12.87
N ILE A 48 17.33 3.49 -14.07
CA ILE A 48 16.38 2.62 -14.76
C ILE A 48 16.13 1.30 -14.02
N ASP A 49 17.18 0.84 -13.34
CA ASP A 49 17.26 -0.35 -12.51
C ASP A 49 17.13 -0.02 -11.02
N GLY A 50 16.74 1.21 -10.65
CA GLY A 50 16.72 1.63 -9.26
C GLY A 50 18.12 1.76 -8.63
N VAL A 51 19.20 1.75 -9.42
CA VAL A 51 20.56 2.05 -8.97
C VAL A 51 20.93 3.45 -9.49
N SER A 52 20.93 4.42 -8.58
CA SER A 52 21.22 5.80 -8.94
C SER A 52 22.66 5.98 -9.39
N LYS A 53 22.86 6.92 -10.31
CA LYS A 53 24.17 7.47 -10.68
C LYS A 53 24.42 8.85 -10.10
N MET A 54 23.44 9.42 -9.40
CA MET A 54 23.55 10.74 -8.76
C MET A 54 23.94 10.55 -7.29
N PRO A 55 24.83 11.39 -6.74
CA PRO A 55 25.24 11.29 -5.33
C PRO A 55 24.08 11.46 -4.34
N ASP A 56 23.13 12.34 -4.65
CA ASP A 56 22.08 12.75 -3.71
C ASP A 56 20.77 11.97 -3.87
N ALA A 57 20.67 11.08 -4.87
CA ALA A 57 19.51 10.22 -5.04
C ALA A 57 19.83 8.80 -4.58
N PRO A 58 19.09 8.24 -3.61
CA PRO A 58 19.36 6.90 -3.11
C PRO A 58 18.98 5.82 -4.13
N ASN A 59 19.62 4.66 -4.01
CA ASN A 59 19.20 3.43 -4.68
C ASN A 59 17.85 2.97 -4.11
N LEU A 60 16.98 2.47 -4.99
CA LEU A 60 15.66 1.94 -4.68
C LEU A 60 15.55 0.43 -4.92
N SER A 61 16.44 -0.15 -5.73
CA SER A 61 16.40 -1.59 -6.04
C SER A 61 16.51 -2.44 -4.79
N GLY A 62 15.66 -3.47 -4.71
CA GLY A 62 15.64 -4.44 -3.61
C GLY A 62 15.29 -3.86 -2.25
N GLN A 63 14.85 -2.60 -2.19
CA GLN A 63 14.47 -1.97 -0.93
C GLN A 63 13.18 -2.60 -0.38
N VAL A 64 13.02 -2.58 0.95
CA VAL A 64 11.83 -3.13 1.61
C VAL A 64 10.58 -2.38 1.14
N GLU A 65 9.60 -3.11 0.60
CA GLU A 65 8.37 -2.53 0.02
C GLU A 65 7.66 -1.59 1.00
N GLY A 66 7.47 -2.03 2.26
CA GLY A 66 6.83 -1.21 3.30
C GLY A 66 7.60 0.08 3.63
N TYR A 67 8.93 0.07 3.52
CA TYR A 67 9.73 1.28 3.69
C TYR A 67 9.51 2.26 2.54
N LEU A 68 9.44 1.77 1.30
CA LEU A 68 9.17 2.61 0.13
C LEU A 68 7.77 3.25 0.21
N VAL A 69 6.75 2.47 0.58
CA VAL A 69 5.39 2.99 0.82
C VAL A 69 5.45 4.10 1.85
N LYS A 70 6.03 3.83 3.02
CA LYS A 70 6.16 4.82 4.10
C LYS A 70 6.88 6.08 3.63
N ALA A 71 8.05 5.93 3.00
CA ALA A 71 8.86 7.07 2.59
C ALA A 71 8.11 7.97 1.59
N LEU A 72 7.46 7.39 0.58
CA LEU A 72 6.67 8.16 -0.39
C LEU A 72 5.46 8.84 0.25
N THR A 73 4.75 8.15 1.14
CA THR A 73 3.64 8.73 1.91
C THR A 73 4.10 9.87 2.83
N ASP A 74 5.26 9.71 3.47
CA ASP A 74 5.85 10.74 4.34
C ASP A 74 6.29 11.97 3.55
N PHE A 75 6.89 11.79 2.36
CA PHE A 75 7.22 12.91 1.48
C PHE A 75 5.98 13.65 0.97
N ARG A 76 4.90 12.91 0.63
CA ARG A 76 3.64 13.48 0.16
C ARG A 76 2.92 14.27 1.26
N SER A 77 2.91 13.75 2.48
CA SER A 77 2.27 14.39 3.63
C SER A 77 3.11 15.49 4.29
N GLY A 78 4.41 15.53 4.02
CA GLY A 78 5.37 16.44 4.64
C GLY A 78 5.96 15.93 5.96
N ALA A 79 5.61 14.73 6.41
CA ALA A 79 6.24 14.08 7.57
C ALA A 79 7.74 13.79 7.36
N ARG A 80 8.16 13.65 6.10
CA ARG A 80 9.56 13.65 5.66
C ARG A 80 9.75 14.76 4.64
N SER A 81 10.80 15.56 4.79
CA SER A 81 11.05 16.71 3.91
C SER A 81 12.26 16.48 3.01
N ASN A 82 12.09 16.75 1.72
CA ASN A 82 13.14 16.94 0.73
C ASN A 82 12.54 17.74 -0.44
N GLU A 83 13.20 18.82 -0.88
CA GLU A 83 12.63 19.74 -1.88
C GLU A 83 12.13 19.03 -3.14
N THR A 84 12.96 18.16 -3.72
CA THR A 84 12.65 17.43 -4.94
C THR A 84 11.60 16.34 -4.70
N MET A 85 11.83 15.45 -3.73
CA MET A 85 10.95 14.30 -3.52
C MET A 85 9.58 14.68 -2.95
N SER A 86 9.48 15.77 -2.18
CA SER A 86 8.18 16.28 -1.73
C SER A 86 7.34 16.83 -2.89
N LEU A 87 7.95 17.40 -3.93
CA LEU A 87 7.22 17.81 -5.15
C LEU A 87 6.77 16.60 -5.97
N VAL A 88 7.65 15.61 -6.16
CA VAL A 88 7.32 14.38 -6.90
C VAL A 88 6.21 13.60 -6.19
N ALA A 89 6.29 13.46 -4.87
CA ALA A 89 5.36 12.65 -4.09
C ALA A 89 3.93 13.23 -4.04
N LYS A 90 3.76 14.54 -4.20
CA LYS A 90 2.44 15.20 -4.27
C LYS A 90 1.58 14.71 -5.44
N GLU A 91 2.20 14.31 -6.54
CA GLU A 91 1.53 13.83 -7.75
C GLU A 91 1.22 12.31 -7.70
N LEU A 92 1.47 11.65 -6.57
CA LEU A 92 1.27 10.21 -6.42
C LEU A 92 -0.03 9.90 -5.69
N SER A 93 -0.88 9.08 -6.32
CA SER A 93 -2.00 8.44 -5.63
C SER A 93 -1.53 7.34 -4.68
N ASP A 94 -2.40 6.86 -3.80
CA ASP A 94 -2.09 5.70 -2.93
C ASP A 94 -1.76 4.45 -3.75
N ALA A 95 -2.47 4.27 -4.87
CA ALA A 95 -2.21 3.18 -5.82
C ALA A 95 -0.84 3.35 -6.48
N ASP A 96 -0.44 4.55 -6.89
CA ASP A 96 0.91 4.79 -7.43
C ASP A 96 1.99 4.45 -6.41
N ILE A 97 1.82 4.88 -5.16
CA ILE A 97 2.78 4.60 -4.09
C ILE A 97 2.94 3.08 -3.88
N ALA A 98 1.83 2.36 -3.74
CA ALA A 98 1.86 0.91 -3.58
C ALA A 98 2.51 0.21 -4.79
N ASN A 99 2.14 0.61 -5.99
CA ASN A 99 2.65 0.00 -7.22
C ASN A 99 4.16 0.28 -7.42
N LEU A 100 4.60 1.51 -7.19
CA LEU A 100 6.02 1.90 -7.26
C LEU A 100 6.84 1.13 -6.23
N ALA A 101 6.36 1.04 -4.99
CA ALA A 101 7.02 0.28 -3.93
C ALA A 101 7.16 -1.20 -4.31
N ALA A 102 6.07 -1.83 -4.76
CA ALA A 102 6.09 -3.22 -5.21
C ALA A 102 7.03 -3.44 -6.40
N HIS A 103 7.16 -2.46 -7.30
CA HIS A 103 8.09 -2.55 -8.42
C HIS A 103 9.55 -2.52 -7.98
N TYR A 104 9.97 -1.50 -7.23
CA TYR A 104 11.37 -1.33 -6.83
C TYR A 104 11.84 -2.42 -5.85
N ALA A 105 10.97 -2.87 -4.95
CA ALA A 105 11.28 -3.95 -4.00
C ALA A 105 11.57 -5.30 -4.68
N ARG A 106 11.04 -5.50 -5.90
CA ARG A 106 11.24 -6.73 -6.68
C ARG A 106 12.41 -6.67 -7.65
N ILE A 107 13.12 -5.53 -7.73
CA ILE A 107 14.33 -5.46 -8.53
C ILE A 107 15.43 -6.24 -7.80
N PRO A 108 16.03 -7.28 -8.41
CA PRO A 108 17.12 -8.02 -7.79
C PRO A 108 18.34 -7.12 -7.57
N VAL A 109 19.03 -7.34 -6.45
CA VAL A 109 20.29 -6.67 -6.14
C VAL A 109 21.37 -7.73 -5.96
N GLU A 110 22.48 -7.56 -6.67
CA GLU A 110 23.69 -8.35 -6.43
C GLU A 110 24.55 -7.64 -5.40
N VAL A 111 24.95 -8.35 -4.35
CA VAL A 111 25.77 -7.83 -3.27
C VAL A 111 27.09 -8.60 -3.26
N THR A 112 28.19 -7.88 -3.48
CA THR A 112 29.54 -8.43 -3.29
C THR A 112 29.97 -8.19 -1.84
N PRO A 113 30.29 -9.24 -1.07
CA PRO A 113 30.80 -9.06 0.29
C PRO A 113 32.14 -8.30 0.30
N PRO A 114 32.41 -7.47 1.33
CA PRO A 114 33.74 -6.92 1.52
C PRO A 114 34.74 -8.04 1.87
N GLU A 115 36.00 -7.86 1.48
CA GLU A 115 37.13 -8.73 1.87
C GLU A 115 37.45 -8.65 3.37
#